data_AF-A0A9D6UDX9-F1
#
_entry.id   AF-A0A9D6UDX9-F1
#
_cell.length_a   1.000
_cell.length_b   1.000
_cell.length_c   1.000
_cell.angle_alpha   90.00
_cell.angle_beta   90.00
_cell.angle_gamma   90.00
#
_symmetry.space_group_name_H-M   'P 1'
#
loop_
_entity.id
_entity.type
_entity.pdbx_description
1 polymer ?
#
loop_
_entity_poly.entity_id
_entity_poly.type
_entity_poly.pdbx_seq_one_letter_code
_entity_poly.pdbx_strand_id
1 'polypeptide(L)'
;MDQHEAILSRLLTLHPKKIDLSLGRTERLLAALGRPELRLPPVIHVAGTNGKGSTIAFLRAMLEAAGKRVHVYTSPHLLRFNERIRLGADGGGTLVDDERLNAALERCEQA
;
A
#
# COMPACT_ATOMS: atom_id res chain seq x y z
N MET A 1 11.06 -17.98 -5.85
CA MET A 1 11.02 -16.51 -5.77
C MET A 1 9.56 -16.15 -5.87
N ASP A 2 9.04 -15.44 -4.89
CA ASP A 2 7.62 -15.10 -4.85
C ASP A 2 7.29 -14.22 -6.09
N GLN A 3 6.13 -14.43 -6.73
CA GLN A 3 5.82 -13.74 -8.01
C GLN A 3 5.87 -12.22 -7.86
N HIS A 4 5.38 -11.70 -6.72
CA HIS A 4 5.45 -10.27 -6.45
C HIS A 4 6.88 -9.77 -6.24
N GLU A 5 7.79 -10.58 -5.67
CA GLU A 5 9.21 -10.21 -5.57
C GLU A 5 9.83 -10.04 -6.96
N ALA A 6 9.49 -10.92 -7.91
CA ALA A 6 9.98 -10.82 -9.27
C ALA A 6 9.48 -9.54 -9.97
N ILE A 7 8.20 -9.19 -9.81
CA ILE A 7 7.63 -7.94 -10.34
C ILE A 7 8.28 -6.72 -9.68
N LEU A 8 8.39 -6.71 -8.34
CA LEU A 8 9.01 -5.63 -7.60
C LEU A 8 10.48 -5.44 -8.00
N SER A 9 11.22 -6.52 -8.21
CA SER A 9 12.61 -6.46 -8.67
C SER A 9 12.72 -5.74 -10.02
N ARG A 10 11.84 -6.06 -10.98
CA ARG A 10 11.78 -5.37 -12.28
C ARG A 10 11.41 -3.91 -12.14
N LEU A 11 10.39 -3.58 -11.35
CA LEU A 11 10.00 -2.19 -11.09
C LEU A 11 11.14 -1.36 -10.47
N LEU A 12 11.95 -1.97 -9.60
CA LEU A 12 13.10 -1.31 -8.97
C LEU A 12 14.24 -1.00 -9.96
N THR A 13 14.33 -1.69 -11.10
CA THR A 13 15.35 -1.37 -12.13
C THR A 13 14.97 -0.19 -13.01
N LEU A 14 13.70 0.21 -13.03
CA LEU A 14 13.19 1.33 -13.85
C LEU A 14 13.70 2.70 -13.40
N HIS A 15 14.36 2.79 -12.24
CA HIS A 15 14.92 4.05 -11.75
C HIS A 15 16.29 3.85 -11.07
N PRO A 16 17.31 4.64 -11.43
CA PRO A 16 18.67 4.44 -10.93
C PRO A 16 18.85 4.79 -9.45
N LYS A 17 17.98 5.62 -8.88
CA LYS A 17 18.04 5.95 -7.44
C LYS A 17 17.09 5.06 -6.65
N LYS A 18 17.63 4.41 -5.61
CA LYS A 18 16.88 3.61 -4.64
C LYS A 18 15.87 4.42 -3.85
N ILE A 19 16.22 5.66 -3.48
CA ILE A 19 15.33 6.61 -2.81
C ILE A 19 15.42 7.92 -3.57
N ASP A 20 14.29 8.36 -4.09
CA ASP A 20 14.11 9.67 -4.71
C ASP A 20 12.79 10.22 -4.21
N LEU A 21 12.88 11.34 -3.49
CA LEU A 21 11.78 11.97 -2.76
C LEU A 21 10.91 12.87 -3.66
N SER A 22 11.27 13.01 -4.95
CA SER A 22 10.43 13.73 -5.90
C SER A 22 9.16 12.95 -6.23
N LEU A 23 8.05 13.66 -6.45
CA LEU A 23 6.75 13.05 -6.73
C LEU A 23 6.49 12.82 -8.22
N GLY A 24 7.26 13.45 -9.12
CA GLY A 24 6.94 13.48 -10.55
C GLY A 24 6.83 12.11 -11.22
N ARG A 25 7.57 11.08 -10.75
CA ARG A 25 7.44 9.71 -11.27
C ARG A 25 6.10 9.09 -10.85
N THR A 26 5.78 9.19 -9.56
CA THR A 26 4.52 8.70 -8.99
C THR A 26 3.32 9.42 -9.59
N GLU A 27 3.38 10.74 -9.77
CA GLU A 27 2.32 11.53 -10.39
C GLU A 27 2.03 11.10 -11.84
N ARG A 28 3.07 10.81 -12.64
CA ARG A 28 2.88 10.29 -14.00
C ARG A 28 2.23 8.91 -14.01
N LEU A 29 2.68 8.00 -13.14
CA LEU A 29 2.08 6.67 -13.01
C LEU A 29 0.61 6.77 -12.57
N LEU A 30 0.31 7.58 -11.55
CA LEU A 30 -1.06 7.79 -11.08
C LEU A 30 -1.95 8.39 -12.19
N ALA A 31 -1.43 9.32 -12.99
CA ALA A 31 -2.14 9.84 -14.16
C ALA A 31 -2.44 8.74 -15.19
N ALA A 32 -1.46 7.89 -15.54
CA ALA A 32 -1.64 6.76 -16.44
C ALA A 32 -2.67 5.73 -15.91
N LEU A 33 -2.72 5.54 -14.59
CA LEU A 33 -3.68 4.67 -13.92
C LEU A 33 -5.09 5.27 -13.73
N GLY A 34 -5.34 6.48 -14.25
CA GLY A 34 -6.63 7.16 -14.13
C GLY A 34 -6.89 7.72 -12.73
N ARG A 35 -5.85 8.31 -12.11
CA ARG A 35 -5.86 9.00 -10.82
C ARG A 35 -6.63 8.26 -9.70
N PRO A 36 -6.28 6.99 -9.39
CA PRO A 36 -6.97 6.20 -8.38
C PRO A 36 -6.92 6.81 -6.97
N GLU A 37 -5.88 7.57 -6.65
CA GLU A 37 -5.68 8.28 -5.39
C GLU A 37 -6.78 9.30 -5.09
N LEU A 38 -7.44 9.86 -6.12
CA LEU A 38 -8.54 10.81 -5.96
C LEU A 38 -9.88 10.14 -5.59
N ARG A 39 -9.93 8.81 -5.63
CA ARG A 39 -11.14 8.01 -5.34
C ARG A 39 -11.03 7.23 -4.03
N LEU A 40 -10.04 7.56 -3.20
CA LEU A 40 -9.88 6.92 -1.90
C LEU A 40 -11.02 7.32 -0.93
N PRO A 41 -11.42 6.42 -0.02
CA PRO A 41 -12.27 6.79 1.12
C PRO A 41 -11.53 7.80 2.03
N PRO A 42 -12.19 8.41 3.03
CA PRO A 42 -11.54 9.33 3.96
C PRO A 42 -10.21 8.79 4.51
N VAL A 43 -9.12 9.56 4.33
CA VAL A 43 -7.75 9.13 4.65
C VAL A 43 -7.22 9.83 5.89
N ILE A 44 -6.67 9.06 6.83
CA ILE A 44 -5.82 9.57 7.91
C ILE A 44 -4.37 9.28 7.52
N HIS A 45 -3.58 10.32 7.24
CA HIS A 45 -2.16 10.18 6.90
C HIS A 45 -1.29 10.38 8.14
N VAL A 46 -0.49 9.36 8.50
CA VAL A 46 0.33 9.37 9.73
C VAL A 46 1.81 9.50 9.37
N ALA A 47 2.41 10.64 9.72
CA ALA A 47 3.84 10.92 9.56
C ALA A 47 4.53 11.05 10.93
N GLY A 48 5.87 10.96 10.95
CA GLY A 48 6.69 11.10 12.15
C GLY A 48 7.89 10.15 12.19
N THR A 49 8.80 10.32 13.15
CA THR A 49 10.01 9.49 13.27
C THR A 49 9.67 8.10 13.82
N ASN A 50 8.97 8.05 14.96
CA ASN A 50 8.63 6.83 15.69
C ASN A 50 7.11 6.72 15.90
N GLY A 51 6.63 5.54 16.30
CA GLY A 51 5.25 5.33 16.73
C GLY A 51 4.20 5.20 15.62
N LYS A 52 4.50 5.57 14.36
CA LYS A 52 3.55 5.50 13.22
C LYS A 52 2.79 4.18 13.13
N GLY A 53 3.50 3.05 13.17
CA GLY A 53 2.90 1.71 13.08
C GLY A 53 1.93 1.44 14.23
N SER A 54 2.32 1.74 15.47
CA SER A 54 1.46 1.57 16.65
C SER A 54 0.25 2.51 16.62
N THR A 55 0.43 3.77 16.21
CA THR A 55 -0.67 4.72 16.02
C THR A 55 -1.68 4.20 15.00
N ILE A 56 -1.21 3.72 13.83
CA ILE A 56 -2.07 3.14 12.80
C ILE A 56 -2.79 1.90 13.34
N ALA A 57 -2.11 1.04 14.11
CA ALA A 57 -2.72 -0.14 14.71
C ALA A 57 -3.84 0.20 15.70
N PHE A 58 -3.65 1.22 16.55
CA PHE A 58 -4.67 1.69 17.48
C PHE A 58 -5.84 2.36 16.75
N LEU A 59 -5.56 3.22 15.77
CA LEU A 59 -6.60 3.86 14.94
C LEU A 59 -7.46 2.80 14.23
N ARG A 60 -6.83 1.79 13.62
CA ARG A 60 -7.53 0.68 13.00
C ARG A 60 -8.44 -0.04 14.00
N ALA A 61 -7.89 -0.44 15.15
CA ALA A 61 -8.67 -1.18 16.15
C ALA A 61 -9.88 -0.38 16.65
N MET A 62 -9.71 0.91 16.94
CA MET A 62 -10.80 1.79 17.38
C MET A 62 -11.86 1.97 16.29
N LEU A 63 -11.45 2.19 15.04
CA LEU A 63 -12.38 2.39 13.92
C LEU A 63 -13.12 1.10 13.54
N GLU A 64 -12.44 -0.05 13.52
CA GLU A 64 -13.07 -1.38 13.32
C GLU A 64 -14.06 -1.66 14.46
N ALA A 65 -13.71 -1.37 15.73
CA ALA A 65 -14.63 -1.50 16.87
C ALA A 65 -15.85 -0.57 16.78
N ALA A 66 -15.71 0.58 16.11
CA ALA A 66 -16.81 1.49 15.80
C ALA A 66 -17.63 1.06 14.57
N GLY A 67 -17.43 -0.16 14.06
CA GLY A 67 -18.17 -0.72 12.92
C GLY A 67 -17.76 -0.14 11.57
N LYS A 68 -16.57 0.46 11.44
CA LYS A 68 -16.07 0.96 10.16
C LYS A 68 -15.23 -0.10 9.44
N ARG A 69 -15.32 -0.13 8.11
CA ARG A 69 -14.35 -0.85 7.28
C ARG A 69 -13.07 -0.01 7.18
N VAL A 70 -11.94 -0.58 7.58
CA VAL A 70 -10.66 0.15 7.65
C VAL A 70 -9.62 -0.53 6.78
N HIS A 71 -9.12 0.20 5.79
CA HIS A 71 -7.94 -0.19 5.02
C HIS A 71 -6.69 0.37 5.71
N VAL A 72 -5.59 -0.38 5.67
CA VAL A 72 -4.31 0.05 6.25
C VAL A 72 -3.18 -0.16 5.26
N TYR A 73 -2.33 0.86 5.16
CA TYR A 73 -1.02 0.77 4.53
C TYR A 73 0.09 1.07 5.56
N THR A 74 1.06 0.18 5.70
CA THR A 74 2.19 0.29 6.64
C THR A 74 3.51 -0.15 5.98
N SER A 75 4.63 0.31 6.52
CA SER A 75 5.96 -0.11 6.09
C SER A 75 7.00 0.08 7.21
N PRO A 76 8.08 -0.72 7.26
CA PRO A 76 8.35 -1.90 6.41
C PRO A 76 7.46 -3.10 6.79
N HIS A 77 7.61 -4.21 6.08
CA HIS A 77 7.09 -5.53 6.48
C HIS A 77 8.20 -6.33 7.20
N LEU A 78 7.83 -7.38 7.93
CA LEU A 78 8.78 -8.26 8.61
C LEU A 78 9.12 -9.50 7.78
N LEU A 79 8.12 -10.23 7.29
CA LEU A 79 8.32 -11.49 6.55
C LEU A 79 7.84 -11.41 5.11
N ARG A 80 6.66 -10.84 4.86
CA ARG A 80 6.03 -10.83 3.54
C ARG A 80 5.53 -9.45 3.15
N PHE A 81 5.59 -9.12 1.86
CA PHE A 81 5.15 -7.82 1.37
C PHE A 81 3.69 -7.51 1.70
N ASN A 82 2.84 -8.53 1.71
CA ASN A 82 1.41 -8.46 2.00
C ASN A 82 1.11 -7.81 3.36
N GLU A 83 2.02 -7.92 4.34
CA GLU A 83 1.87 -7.27 5.65
C GLU A 83 1.72 -5.75 5.55
N ARG A 84 2.20 -5.15 4.46
CA ARG A 84 2.08 -3.71 4.22
C ARG A 84 0.66 -3.28 3.87
N ILE A 85 -0.21 -4.17 3.43
CA ILE A 85 -1.51 -3.82 2.85
C ILE A 85 -2.59 -4.69 3.48
N ARG A 86 -3.46 -4.07 4.27
CA ARG A 86 -4.66 -4.69 4.82
C ARG A 86 -5.90 -4.08 4.16
N LEU A 87 -6.77 -4.94 3.66
CA LEU A 87 -8.04 -4.55 3.04
C LEU A 87 -9.16 -4.68 4.06
N GLY A 88 -9.86 -3.58 4.36
CA GLY A 88 -11.01 -3.58 5.25
C GLY A 88 -12.20 -4.32 4.63
N ALA A 89 -12.91 -5.08 5.46
CA ALA A 89 -14.14 -5.79 5.14
C ALA A 89 -15.09 -5.75 6.33
N ASP A 90 -16.36 -6.08 6.10
CA ASP A 90 -17.33 -6.22 7.19
C ASP A 90 -16.93 -7.39 8.09
N GLY A 91 -16.95 -7.19 9.41
CA GLY A 91 -16.44 -8.17 10.37
C GLY A 91 -14.91 -8.16 10.54
N GLY A 92 -14.19 -7.26 9.88
CA GLY A 92 -12.75 -7.05 10.03
C GLY A 92 -11.96 -7.31 8.74
N GLY A 93 -10.90 -6.53 8.51
CA GLY A 93 -10.07 -6.69 7.32
C GLY A 93 -9.17 -7.94 7.30
N THR A 94 -8.51 -8.15 6.18
CA THR A 94 -7.45 -9.17 6.01
C THR A 94 -6.25 -8.58 5.28
N LEU A 95 -5.08 -9.22 5.39
CA LEU A 95 -3.96 -8.86 4.52
C LEU A 95 -4.34 -9.16 3.07
N VAL A 96 -3.83 -8.36 2.14
CA VAL A 96 -4.00 -8.63 0.71
C VAL A 96 -3.44 -10.02 0.37
N ASP A 97 -4.15 -10.79 -0.44
CA ASP A 97 -3.64 -12.05 -0.99
C ASP A 97 -2.67 -11.81 -2.16
N ASP A 98 -1.95 -12.86 -2.54
CA ASP A 98 -0.91 -12.76 -3.57
C ASP A 98 -1.51 -12.47 -4.95
N GLU A 99 -2.68 -13.05 -5.28
CA GLU A 99 -3.35 -12.83 -6.55
C GLU A 99 -3.66 -11.34 -6.76
N ARG A 100 -4.29 -10.71 -5.77
CA ARG A 100 -4.67 -9.30 -5.82
C ARG A 100 -3.48 -8.37 -5.75
N LEU A 101 -2.43 -8.74 -5.00
CA LEU A 101 -1.18 -7.99 -4.97
C LEU A 101 -0.47 -8.03 -6.32
N ASN A 102 -0.32 -9.21 -6.92
CA ASN A 102 0.31 -9.41 -8.23
C ASN A 102 -0.43 -8.62 -9.31
N ALA A 103 -1.76 -8.76 -9.39
CA ALA A 103 -2.57 -8.04 -10.37
C ALA A 103 -2.42 -6.52 -10.25
N ALA A 104 -2.32 -5.98 -9.03
CA ALA A 104 -2.09 -4.55 -8.81
C ALA A 104 -0.70 -4.11 -9.25
N LEU A 105 0.33 -4.91 -8.99
CA LEU A 105 1.71 -4.62 -9.37
C LEU A 105 1.91 -4.70 -10.89
N GLU A 106 1.35 -5.72 -11.54
CA GLU A 106 1.38 -5.88 -13.01
C GLU A 106 0.67 -4.74 -13.72
N ARG A 107 -0.48 -4.31 -13.19
CA ARG A 107 -1.18 -3.13 -13.71
C ARG A 107 -0.33 -1.85 -13.62
N CYS A 108 0.45 -1.70 -12.55
CA CYS A 108 1.40 -0.58 -12.42
C CYS A 108 2.60 -0.72 -13.35
N GLU A 109 3.08 -1.94 -13.62
CA GLU A 109 4.21 -2.19 -14.52
C GLU A 109 3.84 -1.94 -16.00
N GLN A 110 2.58 -2.15 -16.37
CA GLN A 110 2.07 -1.97 -17.73
C GLN A 110 1.65 -0.53 -18.08
N ALA A 111 1.50 0.35 -17.08
CA ALA A 111 1.00 1.71 -17.24
C ALA A 111 2.13 2.72 -17.50
#